data_AF-A0AAE0QE02-F1
#
_entry.id   AF-A0AAE0QE02-F1
#
_cell.length_a   1.000
_cell.length_b   1.000
_cell.length_c   1.000
_cell.angle_alpha   90.00
_cell.angle_beta   90.00
_cell.angle_gamma   90.00
#
_symmetry.space_group_name_H-M   'P 1'
#
loop_
_entity.id
_entity.type
_entity.pdbx_description
1 polymer ?
#
loop_
_entity_poly.entity_id
_entity_poly.type
_entity_poly.pdbx_seq_one_letter_code
_entity_poly.pdbx_strand_id
1 'polypeptide(L)'
;MSINGAVLLNACFVLQELQQAYEAESSATGRPQLMLTAAVAAGKLTIDAGYEIAEIARYLDFISVMTYDFHGTWESVTGHNSPLYQWSQETGAQTYLNTNYSMTYWKNQGAPVEKLRMGFATYGRTFQLSSTESGLGAPTSGPASAGIYTREAGFWSYYEVCSFLQGTSTQWIQDQKVPYATKGGQWVGFDNKESFNTKVTYLKDNMFGGAFVWSLDLDDFTGQFCGLGKYPLISELKKLLNSSSAPPAEGSTAETPLATGPTAGGSTAESPPATGPTAGGCTAPSAKNPPAETSPAVPRQYCEDRIDGIYPNPLDNKSFFLCSAGRQFVQPCPAGTIYKMSCKCCDWP
;
A
#
# COMPACT_ATOMS: atom_id res chain seq x y z
N MET A 1 -13.87 -30.17 5.51
CA MET A 1 -12.74 -29.34 5.06
C MET A 1 -13.31 -28.26 4.15
N SER A 2 -13.46 -27.05 4.67
CA SER A 2 -14.16 -25.94 4.00
C SER A 2 -13.30 -25.37 2.87
N ILE A 3 -13.93 -24.87 1.80
CA ILE A 3 -13.31 -24.21 0.63
C ILE A 3 -12.28 -23.15 1.07
N ASN A 4 -12.51 -22.49 2.20
CA ASN A 4 -11.59 -21.49 2.78
C ASN A 4 -10.22 -22.09 3.16
N GLY A 5 -10.18 -23.34 3.65
CA GLY A 5 -8.93 -24.02 3.99
C GLY A 5 -8.06 -24.36 2.78
N ALA A 6 -8.66 -24.53 1.60
CA ALA A 6 -7.92 -24.77 0.36
C ALA A 6 -7.32 -23.48 -0.23
N VAL A 7 -8.01 -22.35 -0.11
CA VAL A 7 -7.52 -21.04 -0.58
C VAL A 7 -6.33 -20.56 0.28
N LEU A 8 -6.45 -20.67 1.60
CA LEU A 8 -5.40 -20.32 2.57
C LEU A 8 -4.11 -21.11 2.32
N LEU A 9 -4.26 -22.44 2.16
CA LEU A 9 -3.15 -23.36 1.96
C LEU A 9 -2.40 -23.08 0.65
N ASN A 10 -3.11 -22.71 -0.42
CA ASN A 10 -2.50 -22.44 -1.74
C ASN A 10 -1.67 -21.13 -1.77
N ALA A 11 -2.06 -20.10 -1.02
CA ALA A 11 -1.31 -18.84 -0.97
C ALA A 11 0.06 -19.01 -0.29
N CYS A 12 0.13 -19.77 0.82
CA CYS A 12 1.39 -20.12 1.51
C CYS A 12 2.37 -20.80 0.54
N PHE A 13 1.89 -21.81 -0.20
CA PHE A 13 2.73 -22.57 -1.12
C PHE A 13 3.29 -21.73 -2.27
N VAL A 14 2.46 -20.92 -2.91
CA VAL A 14 2.94 -20.06 -4.02
C VAL A 14 4.03 -19.10 -3.53
N LEU A 15 3.86 -18.52 -2.34
CA LEU A 15 4.87 -17.61 -1.78
C LEU A 15 6.15 -18.33 -1.39
N GLN A 16 6.04 -19.53 -0.83
CA GLN A 16 7.19 -20.37 -0.51
C GLN A 16 7.98 -20.76 -1.78
N GLU A 17 7.29 -21.25 -2.82
CA GLU A 17 7.91 -21.67 -4.07
C GLU A 17 8.58 -20.50 -4.79
N LEU A 18 7.95 -19.31 -4.82
CA LEU A 18 8.54 -18.11 -5.39
C LEU A 18 9.78 -17.66 -4.62
N GLN A 19 9.75 -17.65 -3.29
CA GLN A 19 10.90 -17.29 -2.48
C GLN A 19 12.08 -18.23 -2.74
N GLN A 20 11.84 -19.55 -2.79
CA GLN A 20 12.88 -20.54 -3.07
C GLN A 20 13.45 -20.39 -4.48
N ALA A 21 12.60 -20.12 -5.47
CA ALA A 21 13.04 -19.88 -6.85
C ALA A 21 13.89 -18.60 -6.96
N TYR A 22 13.54 -17.54 -6.23
CA TYR A 22 14.31 -16.29 -6.22
C TYR A 22 15.67 -16.46 -5.53
N GLU A 23 15.72 -17.21 -4.43
CA GLU A 23 16.98 -17.55 -3.75
C GLU A 23 17.90 -18.41 -4.63
N ALA A 24 17.33 -19.38 -5.35
CA ALA A 24 18.06 -20.21 -6.29
C ALA A 24 18.61 -19.41 -7.48
N GLU A 25 17.81 -18.49 -8.06
CA GLU A 25 18.26 -17.62 -9.15
C GLU A 25 19.41 -16.71 -8.69
N SER A 26 19.28 -16.07 -7.52
CA SER A 26 20.32 -15.21 -6.95
C SER A 26 21.63 -15.96 -6.73
N SER A 27 21.54 -17.18 -6.19
CA SER A 27 22.70 -18.06 -5.99
C SER A 27 23.35 -18.49 -7.30
N ALA A 28 22.56 -18.75 -8.34
CA ALA A 28 23.05 -19.21 -9.64
C ALA A 28 23.68 -18.08 -10.49
N THR A 29 23.16 -16.85 -10.38
CA THR A 29 23.61 -15.71 -11.22
C THR A 29 24.54 -14.75 -10.50
N GLY A 30 24.60 -14.81 -9.16
CA GLY A 30 25.33 -13.86 -8.32
C GLY A 30 24.69 -12.47 -8.27
N ARG A 31 23.46 -12.30 -8.81
CA ARG A 31 22.71 -11.04 -8.75
C ARG A 31 21.97 -10.93 -7.41
N PRO A 32 21.65 -9.71 -6.95
CA PRO A 32 20.78 -9.53 -5.79
C PRO A 32 19.44 -10.25 -5.99
N GLN A 33 18.98 -10.94 -4.96
CA GLN A 33 17.69 -11.64 -4.98
C GLN A 33 16.53 -10.70 -5.32
N LEU A 34 15.60 -11.18 -6.13
CA LEU A 34 14.35 -10.48 -6.44
C LEU A 34 13.49 -10.33 -5.18
N MET A 35 12.82 -9.18 -5.05
CA MET A 35 11.86 -8.97 -3.97
C MET A 35 10.53 -9.68 -4.25
N LEU A 36 9.96 -10.30 -3.22
CA LEU A 36 8.64 -10.88 -3.22
C LEU A 36 7.73 -10.09 -2.27
N THR A 37 6.65 -9.52 -2.80
CA THR A 37 5.75 -8.64 -2.05
C THR A 37 4.30 -8.95 -2.41
N ALA A 38 3.34 -8.55 -1.56
CA ALA A 38 1.93 -8.74 -1.84
C ALA A 38 1.11 -7.51 -1.43
N ALA A 39 0.09 -7.19 -2.22
CA ALA A 39 -1.00 -6.31 -1.80
C ALA A 39 -2.10 -7.16 -1.14
N VAL A 40 -2.53 -6.77 0.06
CA VAL A 40 -3.42 -7.59 0.90
C VAL A 40 -4.61 -6.78 1.41
N ALA A 41 -5.70 -7.48 1.71
CA ALA A 41 -6.94 -6.84 2.17
C ALA A 41 -6.80 -6.17 3.54
N ALA A 42 -7.60 -5.13 3.78
CA ALA A 42 -7.73 -4.47 5.07
C ALA A 42 -8.97 -4.92 5.87
N GLY A 43 -10.01 -5.44 5.20
CA GLY A 43 -11.25 -5.87 5.84
C GLY A 43 -11.10 -7.21 6.58
N LYS A 44 -11.44 -7.23 7.88
CA LYS A 44 -11.26 -8.40 8.76
C LYS A 44 -11.82 -9.71 8.18
N LEU A 45 -13.03 -9.68 7.65
CA LEU A 45 -13.70 -10.88 7.12
C LEU A 45 -12.91 -11.50 5.95
N THR A 46 -12.40 -10.66 5.04
CA THR A 46 -11.53 -11.09 3.95
C THR A 46 -10.20 -11.59 4.48
N ILE A 47 -9.68 -10.93 5.53
CA ILE A 47 -8.42 -11.32 6.14
C ILE A 47 -8.51 -12.74 6.70
N ASP A 48 -9.49 -12.98 7.59
CA ASP A 48 -9.72 -14.26 8.27
C ASP A 48 -9.95 -15.42 7.28
N ALA A 49 -10.57 -15.13 6.14
CA ALA A 49 -10.89 -16.12 5.12
C ALA A 49 -9.72 -16.43 4.18
N GLY A 50 -8.75 -15.51 4.05
CA GLY A 50 -7.81 -15.48 2.94
C GLY A 50 -6.33 -15.50 3.28
N TYR A 51 -5.91 -15.21 4.53
CA TYR A 51 -4.49 -15.14 4.87
C TYR A 51 -4.11 -15.86 6.17
N GLU A 52 -3.13 -16.76 6.07
CA GLU A 52 -2.35 -17.23 7.21
C GLU A 52 -1.23 -16.21 7.49
N ILE A 53 -1.58 -15.09 8.15
CA ILE A 53 -0.73 -13.89 8.23
C ILE A 53 0.70 -14.18 8.69
N ALA A 54 0.86 -14.90 9.80
CA ALA A 54 2.16 -15.24 10.34
C ALA A 54 3.02 -16.05 9.35
N GLU A 55 2.41 -16.94 8.56
CA GLU A 55 3.11 -17.80 7.61
C GLU A 55 3.50 -17.02 6.34
N ILE A 56 2.56 -16.30 5.73
CA ILE A 56 2.86 -15.54 4.51
C ILE A 56 3.91 -14.44 4.76
N ALA A 57 3.93 -13.85 5.96
CA ALA A 57 4.88 -12.81 6.33
C ALA A 57 6.33 -13.30 6.41
N ARG A 58 6.56 -14.62 6.51
CA ARG A 58 7.91 -15.23 6.47
C ARG A 58 8.54 -15.09 5.10
N TYR A 59 7.74 -15.24 4.04
CA TYR A 59 8.21 -15.29 2.66
C TYR A 59 8.24 -13.92 1.98
N LEU A 60 7.38 -12.99 2.42
CA LEU A 60 7.29 -11.66 1.84
C LEU A 60 8.37 -10.72 2.39
N ASP A 61 9.01 -9.92 1.52
CA ASP A 61 9.91 -8.84 1.92
C ASP A 61 9.15 -7.70 2.60
N PHE A 62 8.00 -7.34 2.05
CA PHE A 62 7.05 -6.43 2.68
C PHE A 62 5.61 -6.67 2.20
N ILE A 63 4.66 -6.19 2.99
CA ILE A 63 3.22 -6.41 2.82
C ILE A 63 2.55 -5.05 2.66
N SER A 64 1.89 -4.84 1.52
CA SER A 64 1.15 -3.60 1.23
C SER A 64 -0.32 -3.78 1.61
N VAL A 65 -0.72 -3.28 2.78
CA VAL A 65 -2.10 -3.40 3.26
C VAL A 65 -2.94 -2.31 2.59
N MET A 66 -3.97 -2.72 1.84
CA MET A 66 -4.85 -1.82 1.09
C MET A 66 -5.85 -1.12 2.01
N THR A 67 -5.38 -0.20 2.86
CA THR A 67 -6.17 0.53 3.87
C THR A 67 -7.01 1.66 3.25
N TYR A 68 -7.79 1.31 2.26
CA TYR A 68 -8.76 2.13 1.52
C TYR A 68 -9.86 1.20 1.00
N ASP A 69 -10.86 1.74 0.30
CA ASP A 69 -12.07 0.99 -0.08
C ASP A 69 -12.80 0.39 1.12
N PHE A 70 -12.75 1.06 2.27
CA PHE A 70 -13.52 0.66 3.44
C PHE A 70 -15.01 0.87 3.23
N HIS A 71 -15.36 2.00 2.62
CA HIS A 71 -16.73 2.37 2.27
C HIS A 71 -16.82 2.80 0.82
N GLY A 72 -17.98 2.56 0.21
CA GLY A 72 -18.20 2.84 -1.20
C GLY A 72 -19.64 2.52 -1.62
N THR A 73 -19.88 2.54 -2.92
CA THR A 73 -21.24 2.53 -3.50
C THR A 73 -21.93 1.16 -3.40
N TRP A 74 -21.27 0.17 -2.81
CA TRP A 74 -21.87 -1.09 -2.37
C TRP A 74 -22.68 -0.94 -1.08
N GLU A 75 -22.63 0.22 -0.41
CA GLU A 75 -23.44 0.59 0.74
C GLU A 75 -24.57 1.57 0.36
N SER A 76 -25.61 1.64 1.19
CA SER A 76 -26.76 2.55 0.98
C SER A 76 -26.62 3.90 1.67
N VAL A 77 -25.53 4.11 2.40
CA VAL A 77 -25.23 5.36 3.13
C VAL A 77 -23.81 5.83 2.80
N THR A 78 -23.55 7.12 2.95
CA THR A 78 -22.21 7.68 2.75
C THR A 78 -21.24 7.16 3.81
N GLY A 79 -20.08 6.71 3.36
CA GLY A 79 -18.95 6.36 4.21
C GLY A 79 -17.63 6.80 3.56
N HIS A 80 -16.59 7.01 4.37
CA HIS A 80 -15.32 7.52 3.88
C HIS A 80 -14.46 6.42 3.24
N ASN A 81 -13.75 6.72 2.14
CA ASN A 81 -12.90 5.75 1.43
C ASN A 81 -11.83 5.11 2.35
N SER A 82 -11.10 5.93 3.09
CA SER A 82 -9.93 5.52 3.89
C SER A 82 -9.91 6.19 5.28
N PRO A 83 -10.88 5.93 6.18
CA PRO A 83 -10.87 6.49 7.53
C PRO A 83 -9.66 5.98 8.34
N LEU A 84 -9.04 6.86 9.14
CA LEU A 84 -7.94 6.45 10.03
C LEU A 84 -8.47 5.67 11.24
N TYR A 85 -9.52 6.17 11.87
CA TYR A 85 -10.18 5.56 13.03
C TYR A 85 -11.66 5.31 12.76
N GLN A 86 -12.29 4.53 13.64
CA GLN A 86 -13.73 4.32 13.65
C GLN A 86 -14.50 5.63 13.90
N TRP A 87 -15.71 5.72 13.38
CA TRP A 87 -16.67 6.74 13.80
C TRP A 87 -17.41 6.28 15.06
N SER A 88 -17.65 7.19 16.01
CA SER A 88 -18.26 6.87 17.31
C SER A 88 -19.66 6.23 17.23
N GLN A 89 -20.36 6.37 16.11
CA GLN A 89 -21.69 5.78 15.88
C GLN A 89 -21.65 4.45 15.12
N GLU A 90 -20.49 4.00 14.64
CA GLU A 90 -20.35 2.69 13.99
C GLU A 90 -20.55 1.57 15.00
N THR A 91 -21.21 0.50 14.55
CA THR A 91 -21.47 -0.69 15.38
C THR A 91 -21.24 -1.97 14.57
N GLY A 92 -21.07 -3.09 15.27
CA GLY A 92 -20.85 -4.39 14.63
C GLY A 92 -19.61 -4.42 13.73
N ALA A 93 -19.72 -5.05 12.56
CA ALA A 93 -18.60 -5.23 11.63
C ALA A 93 -18.05 -3.92 11.07
N GLN A 94 -18.82 -2.83 11.09
CA GLN A 94 -18.40 -1.51 10.62
C GLN A 94 -17.26 -0.93 11.47
N THR A 95 -17.20 -1.28 12.76
CA THR A 95 -16.11 -0.86 13.67
C THR A 95 -14.72 -1.34 13.24
N TYR A 96 -14.66 -2.34 12.34
CA TYR A 96 -13.40 -2.88 11.80
C TYR A 96 -12.94 -2.16 10.53
N LEU A 97 -13.79 -1.35 9.90
CA LEU A 97 -13.53 -0.74 8.59
C LEU A 97 -12.77 0.58 8.69
N ASN A 98 -11.61 0.53 9.36
CA ASN A 98 -10.70 1.67 9.45
C ASN A 98 -9.23 1.23 9.46
N THR A 99 -8.37 2.15 9.03
CA THR A 99 -6.93 1.92 8.91
C THR A 99 -6.31 1.43 10.22
N ASN A 100 -6.68 2.03 11.35
CA ASN A 100 -6.12 1.67 12.65
C ASN A 100 -6.42 0.21 13.03
N TYR A 101 -7.67 -0.21 12.87
CA TYR A 101 -8.05 -1.60 13.13
C TYR A 101 -7.30 -2.55 12.21
N SER A 102 -7.32 -2.32 10.90
CA SER A 102 -6.69 -3.21 9.91
C SER A 102 -5.19 -3.38 10.15
N MET A 103 -4.46 -2.28 10.34
CA MET A 103 -3.01 -2.34 10.56
C MET A 103 -2.65 -3.02 11.88
N THR A 104 -3.40 -2.73 12.95
CA THR A 104 -3.23 -3.39 14.25
C THR A 104 -3.57 -4.88 14.17
N TYR A 105 -4.60 -5.24 13.40
CA TYR A 105 -4.99 -6.63 13.19
C TYR A 105 -3.89 -7.43 12.50
N TRP A 106 -3.35 -6.91 11.38
CA TRP A 106 -2.22 -7.53 10.67
C TRP A 106 -1.00 -7.74 11.58
N LYS A 107 -0.63 -6.71 12.35
CA LYS A 107 0.44 -6.80 13.35
C LYS A 107 0.17 -7.88 14.40
N ASN A 108 -1.02 -7.88 15.00
CA ASN A 108 -1.39 -8.80 16.07
C ASN A 108 -1.56 -10.26 15.61
N GLN A 109 -1.82 -10.48 14.31
CA GLN A 109 -1.88 -11.82 13.71
C GLN A 109 -0.52 -12.35 13.25
N GLY A 110 0.59 -11.64 13.56
CA GLY A 110 1.95 -12.17 13.41
C GLY A 110 2.76 -11.58 12.26
N ALA A 111 2.27 -10.54 11.56
CA ALA A 111 3.10 -9.84 10.59
C ALA A 111 4.15 -8.97 11.30
N PRO A 112 5.45 -9.09 10.97
CA PRO A 112 6.48 -8.19 11.51
C PRO A 112 6.19 -6.74 11.12
N VAL A 113 6.28 -5.84 12.11
CA VAL A 113 5.81 -4.44 11.96
C VAL A 113 6.59 -3.68 10.90
N GLU A 114 7.89 -3.97 10.78
CA GLU A 114 8.82 -3.41 9.80
C GLU A 114 8.54 -3.88 8.36
N LYS A 115 7.79 -4.98 8.18
CA LYS A 115 7.34 -5.45 6.87
C LYS A 115 6.01 -4.84 6.44
N LEU A 116 5.22 -4.28 7.36
CA LEU A 116 3.92 -3.71 7.07
C LEU A 116 4.05 -2.33 6.41
N ARG A 117 3.44 -2.18 5.22
CA ARG A 117 3.29 -0.91 4.50
C ARG A 117 1.83 -0.49 4.55
N MET A 118 1.56 0.68 5.12
CA MET A 118 0.21 1.24 5.20
C MET A 118 -0.18 1.87 3.86
N GLY A 119 -1.40 1.59 3.39
CA GLY A 119 -1.92 2.11 2.13
C GLY A 119 -2.41 3.55 2.23
N PHE A 120 -2.07 4.36 1.23
CA PHE A 120 -2.54 5.72 1.04
C PHE A 120 -3.25 5.81 -0.32
N ALA A 121 -4.48 6.32 -0.31
CA ALA A 121 -5.27 6.51 -1.52
C ALA A 121 -5.10 7.93 -2.07
N THR A 122 -4.85 8.05 -3.38
CA THR A 122 -4.89 9.32 -4.12
C THR A 122 -6.18 9.44 -4.93
N TYR A 123 -7.28 8.93 -4.36
CA TYR A 123 -8.62 8.96 -4.92
C TYR A 123 -9.68 9.00 -3.81
N GLY A 124 -10.90 9.33 -4.18
CA GLY A 124 -12.06 9.32 -3.30
C GLY A 124 -13.17 8.40 -3.80
N ARG A 125 -14.01 7.96 -2.87
CA ARG A 125 -15.26 7.26 -3.17
C ARG A 125 -16.43 8.25 -3.08
N THR A 126 -17.35 8.14 -4.02
CA THR A 126 -18.35 9.19 -4.26
C THR A 126 -19.77 8.64 -4.24
N PHE A 127 -20.71 9.41 -3.74
CA PHE A 127 -22.12 9.02 -3.62
C PHE A 127 -23.05 10.12 -4.15
N GLN A 128 -24.21 9.71 -4.64
CA GLN A 128 -25.35 10.58 -4.87
C GLN A 128 -26.26 10.55 -3.64
N LEU A 129 -26.43 11.68 -2.97
CA LEU A 129 -27.32 11.82 -1.82
C LEU A 129 -28.79 11.70 -2.26
N SER A 130 -29.60 11.06 -1.43
CA SER A 130 -31.05 10.92 -1.65
C SER A 130 -31.89 11.87 -0.78
N SER A 131 -31.26 12.64 0.12
CA SER A 131 -31.88 13.66 0.96
C SER A 131 -31.00 14.90 1.09
N THR A 132 -31.42 15.86 1.92
CA THR A 132 -30.61 17.03 2.30
C THR A 132 -29.53 16.72 3.32
N GLU A 133 -29.57 15.54 3.96
CA GLU A 133 -28.53 15.10 4.88
C GLU A 133 -27.24 14.84 4.11
N SER A 134 -26.12 15.33 4.64
CA SER A 134 -24.85 15.33 3.89
C SER A 134 -23.63 14.97 4.74
N GLY A 135 -23.84 14.57 6.00
CA GLY A 135 -22.78 14.06 6.87
C GLY A 135 -22.47 12.58 6.61
N LEU A 136 -21.59 11.99 7.42
CA LEU A 136 -21.42 10.54 7.42
C LEU A 136 -22.73 9.81 7.74
N GLY A 137 -22.94 8.64 7.14
CA GLY A 137 -24.18 7.88 7.28
C GLY A 137 -25.40 8.47 6.56
N ALA A 138 -25.26 9.56 5.81
CA ALA A 138 -26.36 10.12 5.03
C ALA A 138 -26.85 9.13 3.96
N PRO A 139 -28.17 9.04 3.72
CA PRO A 139 -28.72 8.09 2.76
C PRO A 139 -28.35 8.45 1.32
N THR A 140 -28.09 7.43 0.51
CA THR A 140 -27.64 7.58 -0.88
C THR A 140 -28.59 6.87 -1.84
N SER A 141 -28.62 7.33 -3.09
CA SER A 141 -29.32 6.67 -4.20
C SER A 141 -28.38 5.91 -5.13
N GLY A 142 -27.09 5.83 -4.79
CA GLY A 142 -26.06 5.12 -5.54
C GLY A 142 -24.80 5.97 -5.77
N PRO A 143 -23.99 5.65 -6.81
CA PRO A 143 -22.76 6.38 -7.12
C PRO A 143 -23.04 7.82 -7.58
N ALA A 144 -22.15 8.75 -7.26
CA ALA A 144 -22.09 10.01 -8.00
C ALA A 144 -21.66 9.75 -9.45
N SER A 145 -21.93 10.70 -10.34
CA SER A 145 -21.56 10.60 -11.75
C SER A 145 -20.05 10.38 -11.92
N ALA A 146 -19.70 9.59 -12.93
CA ALA A 146 -18.32 9.31 -13.27
C ALA A 146 -17.51 10.59 -13.52
N GLY A 147 -16.26 10.57 -13.06
CA GLY A 147 -15.29 11.62 -13.39
C GLY A 147 -15.01 11.66 -14.90
N ILE A 148 -14.65 12.83 -15.42
CA ILE A 148 -14.42 13.01 -16.87
C ILE A 148 -13.21 12.22 -17.38
N TYR A 149 -12.25 11.91 -16.50
CA TYR A 149 -11.01 11.20 -16.81
C TYR A 149 -11.06 9.74 -16.37
N THR A 150 -11.43 9.49 -15.10
CA THR A 150 -11.50 8.12 -14.55
C THR A 150 -12.65 7.32 -15.15
N ARG A 151 -13.75 7.99 -15.54
CA ARG A 151 -14.91 7.39 -16.22
C ARG A 151 -15.56 6.23 -15.46
N GLU A 152 -15.39 6.20 -14.14
CA GLU A 152 -16.02 5.24 -13.24
C GLU A 152 -16.97 5.99 -12.29
N ALA A 153 -18.24 5.62 -12.29
CA ALA A 153 -19.20 6.19 -11.35
C ALA A 153 -18.89 5.66 -9.94
N GLY A 154 -18.92 6.53 -8.92
CA GLY A 154 -18.56 6.12 -7.56
C GLY A 154 -17.09 6.34 -7.19
N PHE A 155 -16.27 6.82 -8.13
CA PHE A 155 -14.83 6.93 -7.98
C PHE A 155 -14.31 8.19 -8.65
N TRP A 156 -13.50 8.99 -7.96
CA TRP A 156 -12.79 10.13 -8.54
C TRP A 156 -11.32 10.11 -8.14
N SER A 157 -10.43 10.40 -9.09
CA SER A 157 -9.02 10.68 -8.79
C SER A 157 -8.88 11.92 -7.90
N TYR A 158 -7.73 12.11 -7.24
CA TYR A 158 -7.51 13.32 -6.44
C TYR A 158 -7.61 14.60 -7.28
N TYR A 159 -7.13 14.58 -8.53
CA TYR A 159 -7.24 15.74 -9.42
C TYR A 159 -8.69 16.03 -9.89
N GLU A 160 -9.54 15.01 -10.00
CA GLU A 160 -10.98 15.19 -10.22
C GLU A 160 -11.67 15.75 -8.96
N VAL A 161 -11.27 15.28 -7.78
CA VAL A 161 -11.73 15.87 -6.51
C VAL A 161 -11.34 17.34 -6.42
N CYS A 162 -10.11 17.73 -6.76
CA CYS A 162 -9.70 19.14 -6.80
C CYS A 162 -10.60 19.99 -7.70
N SER A 163 -10.98 19.46 -8.86
CA SER A 163 -11.92 20.13 -9.77
C SER A 163 -13.32 20.23 -9.14
N PHE A 164 -13.77 19.18 -8.47
CA PHE A 164 -15.04 19.17 -7.72
C PHE A 164 -15.05 20.18 -6.56
N LEU A 165 -13.91 20.40 -5.90
CA LEU A 165 -13.81 21.35 -4.79
C LEU A 165 -13.96 22.82 -5.24
N GLN A 166 -13.83 23.13 -6.53
CA GLN A 166 -14.10 24.48 -7.02
C GLN A 166 -15.56 24.88 -6.75
N GLY A 167 -15.75 25.93 -5.95
CA GLY A 167 -17.06 26.43 -5.55
C GLY A 167 -17.73 25.66 -4.40
N THR A 168 -16.99 24.81 -3.69
CA THR A 168 -17.41 24.22 -2.41
C THR A 168 -16.24 24.21 -1.41
N SER A 169 -16.47 23.78 -0.17
CA SER A 169 -15.44 23.64 0.86
C SER A 169 -15.42 22.22 1.42
N THR A 170 -14.25 21.83 1.93
CA THR A 170 -14.07 20.54 2.60
C THR A 170 -14.59 20.62 4.03
N GLN A 171 -15.22 19.55 4.47
CA GLN A 171 -15.59 19.29 5.86
C GLN A 171 -14.62 18.25 6.44
N TRP A 172 -14.38 18.30 7.76
CA TRP A 172 -13.48 17.37 8.44
C TRP A 172 -14.23 16.42 9.37
N ILE A 173 -13.98 15.13 9.22
CA ILE A 173 -14.57 14.10 10.08
C ILE A 173 -13.65 13.93 11.29
N GLN A 174 -14.04 14.52 12.42
CA GLN A 174 -13.19 14.59 13.61
C GLN A 174 -12.78 13.22 14.15
N ASP A 175 -13.69 12.24 14.18
CA ASP A 175 -13.40 10.89 14.65
C ASP A 175 -12.43 10.17 13.71
N GLN A 176 -12.70 10.22 12.39
CA GLN A 176 -11.98 9.45 11.38
C GLN A 176 -10.69 10.11 10.86
N LYS A 177 -10.45 11.40 11.20
CA LYS A 177 -9.27 12.20 10.80
C LYS A 177 -9.06 12.32 9.29
N VAL A 178 -10.14 12.56 8.57
CA VAL A 178 -10.17 12.63 7.10
C VAL A 178 -11.22 13.63 6.61
N PRO A 179 -11.04 14.23 5.42
CA PRO A 179 -11.99 15.17 4.88
C PRO A 179 -13.09 14.51 4.04
N TYR A 180 -14.19 15.23 3.86
CA TYR A 180 -15.16 14.97 2.78
C TYR A 180 -15.64 16.29 2.19
N ALA A 181 -16.34 16.25 1.07
CA ALA A 181 -16.95 17.43 0.48
C ALA A 181 -18.30 17.09 -0.17
N THR A 182 -19.17 18.10 -0.26
CA THR A 182 -20.50 17.98 -0.87
C THR A 182 -20.77 19.14 -1.82
N LYS A 183 -21.44 18.87 -2.94
CA LYS A 183 -21.88 19.88 -3.92
C LYS A 183 -22.95 19.29 -4.82
N GLY A 184 -24.09 19.99 -4.96
CA GLY A 184 -25.15 19.58 -5.89
C GLY A 184 -25.72 18.17 -5.63
N GLY A 185 -25.82 17.75 -4.38
CA GLY A 185 -26.27 16.40 -4.01
C GLY A 185 -25.22 15.31 -4.19
N GLN A 186 -24.01 15.63 -4.63
CA GLN A 186 -22.88 14.69 -4.67
C GLN A 186 -22.08 14.81 -3.37
N TRP A 187 -21.57 13.68 -2.91
CA TRP A 187 -20.72 13.54 -1.72
C TRP A 187 -19.44 12.79 -2.10
N VAL A 188 -18.29 13.23 -1.60
CA VAL A 188 -17.00 12.54 -1.81
C VAL A 188 -16.19 12.49 -0.52
N GLY A 189 -15.74 11.29 -0.16
CA GLY A 189 -14.78 11.03 0.92
C GLY A 189 -13.44 10.68 0.31
N PHE A 190 -12.40 11.45 0.63
CA PHE A 190 -11.10 11.42 -0.03
C PHE A 190 -9.98 11.78 0.94
N ASP A 191 -8.74 11.58 0.54
CA ASP A 191 -7.57 12.04 1.31
C ASP A 191 -7.01 13.37 0.78
N ASN A 192 -6.50 14.21 1.69
CA ASN A 192 -5.79 15.43 1.35
C ASN A 192 -4.42 15.48 2.08
N LYS A 193 -3.70 16.59 1.95
CA LYS A 193 -2.39 16.75 2.62
C LYS A 193 -2.47 16.67 4.15
N GLU A 194 -3.57 17.13 4.75
CA GLU A 194 -3.77 17.12 6.20
C GLU A 194 -4.04 15.71 6.73
N SER A 195 -4.88 14.92 6.05
CA SER A 195 -5.10 13.52 6.38
C SER A 195 -3.85 12.68 6.12
N PHE A 196 -3.09 12.95 5.04
CA PHE A 196 -1.79 12.32 4.81
C PHE A 196 -0.80 12.61 5.94
N ASN A 197 -0.72 13.85 6.43
CA ASN A 197 0.11 14.20 7.57
C ASN A 197 -0.29 13.41 8.83
N THR A 198 -1.59 13.39 9.14
CA THR A 198 -2.13 12.67 10.30
C THR A 198 -1.83 11.17 10.22
N LYS A 199 -2.04 10.58 9.03
CA LYS A 199 -1.75 9.17 8.75
C LYS A 199 -0.26 8.84 8.83
N VAL A 200 0.63 9.72 8.36
CA VAL A 200 2.09 9.50 8.49
C VAL A 200 2.54 9.59 9.95
N THR A 201 1.98 10.51 10.73
CA THR A 201 2.24 10.58 12.17
C THR A 201 1.83 9.26 12.84
N TYR A 202 0.60 8.79 12.60
CA TYR A 202 0.13 7.49 13.07
C TYR A 202 1.04 6.33 12.63
N LEU A 203 1.47 6.33 11.36
CA LEU A 203 2.35 5.31 10.80
C LEU A 203 3.67 5.22 11.57
N LYS A 204 4.29 6.37 11.85
CA LYS A 204 5.56 6.46 12.57
C LYS A 204 5.40 6.07 14.04
N ASP A 205 4.35 6.56 14.70
CA ASP A 205 4.07 6.27 16.11
C ASP A 205 3.85 4.76 16.34
N ASN A 206 3.32 4.05 15.34
CA ASN A 206 3.12 2.60 15.37
C ASN A 206 4.28 1.78 14.80
N MET A 207 5.36 2.44 14.37
CA MET A 207 6.58 1.84 13.83
C MET A 207 6.35 0.95 12.59
N PHE A 208 5.32 1.23 11.78
CA PHE A 208 5.12 0.49 10.54
C PHE A 208 6.27 0.75 9.56
N GLY A 209 6.63 -0.28 8.80
CA GLY A 209 7.78 -0.28 7.90
C GLY A 209 7.78 0.84 6.87
N GLY A 210 6.61 1.33 6.45
CA GLY A 210 6.48 2.49 5.57
C GLY A 210 5.09 2.63 4.96
N ALA A 211 5.01 3.34 3.84
CA ALA A 211 3.77 3.61 3.12
C ALA A 211 3.80 3.00 1.72
N PHE A 212 2.62 2.65 1.22
CA PHE A 212 2.35 2.28 -0.17
C PHE A 212 1.22 3.16 -0.71
N VAL A 213 1.26 3.55 -1.98
CA VAL A 213 0.28 4.48 -2.57
C VAL A 213 -0.46 3.84 -3.73
N TRP A 214 -1.79 3.97 -3.70
CA TRP A 214 -2.66 3.70 -4.83
C TRP A 214 -3.34 5.01 -5.29
N SER A 215 -2.93 5.61 -6.41
CA SER A 215 -1.77 5.30 -7.26
C SER A 215 -1.07 6.57 -7.74
N LEU A 216 0.06 6.42 -8.45
CA LEU A 216 0.81 7.55 -8.99
C LEU A 216 -0.03 8.41 -9.94
N ASP A 217 -0.80 7.76 -10.81
CA ASP A 217 -1.57 8.39 -11.89
C ASP A 217 -2.88 9.06 -11.43
N LEU A 218 -3.30 8.83 -10.17
CA LEU A 218 -4.50 9.42 -9.59
C LEU A 218 -4.21 10.67 -8.72
N ASP A 219 -2.95 10.89 -8.33
CA ASP A 219 -2.51 12.17 -7.79
C ASP A 219 -2.50 13.25 -8.89
N ASP A 220 -2.39 14.53 -8.54
CA ASP A 220 -2.18 15.59 -9.55
C ASP A 220 -0.74 15.57 -10.07
N PHE A 221 -0.41 14.52 -10.84
CA PHE A 221 0.94 14.25 -11.34
C PHE A 221 1.46 15.34 -12.30
N THR A 222 0.57 16.09 -12.93
CA THR A 222 0.92 17.23 -13.80
C THR A 222 1.01 18.55 -13.05
N GLY A 223 0.32 18.68 -11.91
CA GLY A 223 0.19 19.91 -11.13
C GLY A 223 -0.79 20.92 -11.74
N GLN A 224 -1.69 20.49 -12.62
CA GLN A 224 -2.57 21.37 -13.39
C GLN A 224 -3.97 21.55 -12.77
N PHE A 225 -4.36 20.71 -11.81
CA PHE A 225 -5.74 20.65 -11.33
C PHE A 225 -5.92 21.25 -9.94
N CYS A 226 -4.98 20.96 -9.04
CA CYS A 226 -5.11 21.32 -7.62
C CYS A 226 -4.44 22.66 -7.29
N GLY A 227 -3.56 23.19 -8.14
CA GLY A 227 -2.77 24.38 -7.85
C GLY A 227 -1.70 24.15 -6.76
N LEU A 228 -1.34 22.89 -6.49
CA LEU A 228 -0.42 22.47 -5.41
C LEU A 228 0.93 21.95 -5.93
N GLY A 229 1.20 22.10 -7.23
CA GLY A 229 2.39 21.54 -7.89
C GLY A 229 2.21 20.07 -8.27
N LYS A 230 3.27 19.46 -8.81
CA LYS A 230 3.25 18.05 -9.27
C LYS A 230 3.27 17.08 -8.10
N TYR A 231 2.44 16.04 -8.20
CA TYR A 231 2.33 14.98 -7.19
C TYR A 231 2.15 15.54 -5.77
N PRO A 232 1.14 16.39 -5.52
CA PRO A 232 1.02 17.11 -4.25
C PRO A 232 0.85 16.19 -3.04
N LEU A 233 0.14 15.07 -3.20
CA LEU A 233 -0.06 14.11 -2.11
C LEU A 233 1.18 13.22 -1.92
N ILE A 234 1.71 12.66 -3.00
CA ILE A 234 2.83 11.72 -2.94
C ILE A 234 4.13 12.43 -2.54
N SER A 235 4.34 13.66 -3.00
CA SER A 235 5.48 14.47 -2.58
C SER A 235 5.40 14.84 -1.10
N GLU A 236 4.20 15.13 -0.59
CA GLU A 236 4.00 15.37 0.83
C GLU A 236 4.27 14.10 1.65
N LEU A 237 3.76 12.94 1.21
CA LEU A 237 4.06 11.65 1.85
C LEU A 237 5.57 11.38 1.91
N LYS A 238 6.28 11.54 0.80
CA LYS A 238 7.75 11.36 0.76
C LYS A 238 8.46 12.33 1.71
N LYS A 239 8.07 13.59 1.73
CA LYS A 239 8.63 14.61 2.64
C LYS A 239 8.41 14.24 4.09
N LEU A 240 7.18 13.84 4.44
CA LEU A 240 6.81 13.47 5.80
C LEU A 240 7.52 12.21 6.26
N LEU A 241 7.70 11.19 5.40
CA LEU A 241 8.43 9.97 5.78
C LEU A 241 9.92 10.24 6.02
N ASN A 242 10.53 11.15 5.26
CA ASN A 242 11.95 11.50 5.39
C ASN A 242 12.25 12.51 6.50
N SER A 243 11.24 13.13 7.10
CA SER A 243 11.47 14.01 8.25
C SER A 243 11.73 13.18 9.50
N SER A 244 12.79 13.51 10.23
CA SER A 244 13.02 12.96 11.57
C SER A 244 11.92 13.49 12.50
N SER A 245 10.99 12.64 12.93
CA SER A 245 10.13 13.00 14.06
C SER A 245 10.97 12.87 15.32
N ALA A 246 11.58 13.96 15.78
CA ALA A 246 11.99 14.04 17.17
C ALA A 246 10.71 13.92 18.02
N PRO A 247 10.69 13.09 19.07
CA PRO A 247 9.59 13.12 20.04
C PRO A 247 9.47 14.54 20.60
N PRO A 248 8.26 15.05 20.89
CA PRO A 248 8.14 16.26 21.69
C PRO A 248 8.91 16.05 22.98
N ALA A 249 9.85 16.94 23.30
CA ALA A 249 10.48 16.95 24.61
C ALA A 249 9.37 17.08 25.66
N GLU A 250 9.23 16.08 26.53
CA GLU A 250 8.32 16.13 27.66
C GLU A 250 8.64 17.38 28.49
N GLY A 251 7.71 18.33 28.46
CA GLY A 251 7.75 19.52 29.27
C GLY A 251 7.65 19.12 30.74
N SER A 252 8.70 19.45 31.47
CA SER A 252 8.77 19.45 32.92
C SER A 252 7.57 20.16 33.55
N THR A 253 6.78 19.43 34.33
CA THR A 253 6.01 20.00 35.43
C THR A 253 6.31 19.22 36.69
N ALA A 254 6.84 19.96 37.67
CA ALA A 254 7.15 19.52 39.02
C ALA A 254 5.88 19.15 39.78
N GLU A 255 5.95 18.10 40.60
CA GLU A 255 5.15 17.99 41.82
C GLU A 255 5.78 17.01 42.83
N THR A 256 5.73 17.38 44.11
CA THR A 256 6.07 16.60 45.31
C THR A 256 5.20 17.23 46.44
N PRO A 257 4.89 16.59 47.59
CA PRO A 257 5.16 15.21 48.02
C PRO A 257 3.98 14.42 48.64
N LEU A 258 4.18 13.09 48.68
CA LEU A 258 3.96 12.10 49.75
C LEU A 258 2.71 12.16 50.67
N ALA A 259 1.98 11.02 50.71
CA ALA A 259 1.29 10.54 51.92
C ALA A 259 1.38 8.99 52.01
N THR A 260 1.40 8.50 53.25
CA THR A 260 1.97 7.24 53.74
C THR A 260 0.96 6.10 54.03
N GLY A 261 1.28 4.88 53.56
CA GLY A 261 1.12 3.54 54.22
C GLY A 261 -0.29 2.96 54.49
N PRO A 262 -0.42 1.66 54.91
CA PRO A 262 0.60 0.60 55.07
C PRO A 262 0.29 -0.77 54.40
N THR A 263 1.32 -1.63 54.45
CA THR A 263 1.51 -3.07 54.15
C THR A 263 0.39 -4.08 54.44
N ALA A 264 0.25 -5.12 53.59
CA ALA A 264 0.61 -6.53 53.90
C ALA A 264 0.12 -7.53 52.82
N GLY A 265 0.87 -8.63 52.62
CA GLY A 265 0.34 -9.90 52.11
C GLY A 265 0.98 -10.43 50.83
N GLY A 266 2.02 -11.25 50.97
CA GLY A 266 2.60 -12.00 49.86
C GLY A 266 1.74 -13.19 49.42
N SER A 267 1.88 -13.57 48.15
CA SER A 267 1.75 -14.95 47.72
C SER A 267 2.47 -15.13 46.38
N THR A 268 3.42 -16.05 46.38
CA THR A 268 4.13 -16.59 45.24
C THR A 268 3.17 -17.38 44.35
N ALA A 269 3.06 -17.01 43.08
CA ALA A 269 2.46 -17.86 42.06
C ALA A 269 3.43 -17.99 40.88
N GLU A 270 3.83 -19.23 40.68
CA GLU A 270 4.78 -19.78 39.74
C GLU A 270 4.31 -19.59 38.29
N SER A 271 5.19 -19.08 37.43
CA SER A 271 4.96 -18.97 35.99
C SER A 271 5.06 -20.34 35.32
N PRO A 272 4.11 -20.76 34.47
CA PRO A 272 4.35 -21.84 33.52
C PRO A 272 5.20 -21.35 32.34
N PRO A 273 6.01 -22.21 31.70
CA PRO A 273 6.96 -21.79 30.69
C PRO A 273 6.28 -21.40 29.38
N ALA A 274 6.78 -20.34 28.76
CA ALA A 274 6.50 -20.00 27.37
C ALA A 274 7.02 -21.10 26.44
N THR A 275 6.11 -21.85 25.83
CA THR A 275 6.39 -22.65 24.64
C THR A 275 6.59 -21.71 23.46
N GLY A 276 7.82 -21.62 22.95
CA GLY A 276 8.11 -20.92 21.70
C GLY A 276 7.39 -21.56 20.51
N PRO A 277 7.13 -20.82 19.42
CA PRO A 277 6.49 -21.37 18.25
C PRO A 277 7.45 -22.34 17.54
N THR A 278 7.01 -23.59 17.46
CA THR A 278 7.56 -24.64 16.60
C THR A 278 7.63 -24.19 15.15
N ALA A 279 8.72 -24.53 14.46
CA ALA A 279 8.90 -24.36 13.03
C ALA A 279 7.90 -25.21 12.24
N GLY A 280 6.74 -24.65 11.91
CA GLY A 280 5.86 -25.17 10.88
C GLY A 280 6.25 -24.57 9.53
N GLY A 281 6.60 -25.39 8.55
CA GLY A 281 6.52 -25.00 7.14
C GLY A 281 5.14 -25.35 6.59
N CYS A 282 4.75 -24.75 5.46
CA CYS A 282 3.51 -25.13 4.76
C CYS A 282 3.54 -26.66 4.52
N THR A 283 2.59 -27.43 5.04
CA THR A 283 2.58 -28.91 4.91
C THR A 283 1.48 -29.37 3.97
N ALA A 284 1.87 -29.96 2.83
CA ALA A 284 0.98 -30.67 1.88
C ALA A 284 1.75 -31.81 1.18
N PRO A 285 1.05 -32.81 0.60
CA PRO A 285 1.65 -34.09 0.22
C PRO A 285 2.53 -34.02 -1.03
N SER A 286 3.57 -34.85 -1.00
CA SER A 286 4.71 -34.88 -1.92
C SER A 286 4.34 -35.15 -3.38
N ALA A 287 4.77 -34.28 -4.30
CA ALA A 287 4.89 -34.54 -5.73
C ALA A 287 6.34 -34.31 -6.18
N LYS A 288 6.85 -35.22 -7.03
CA LYS A 288 8.25 -35.29 -7.47
C LYS A 288 8.53 -34.30 -8.61
N ASN A 289 9.63 -33.55 -8.49
CA ASN A 289 10.18 -32.71 -9.57
C ASN A 289 11.06 -33.52 -10.55
N PRO A 290 11.08 -33.18 -11.86
CA PRO A 290 12.16 -33.50 -12.78
C PRO A 290 13.26 -32.41 -12.80
N PRO A 291 14.47 -32.70 -13.35
CA PRO A 291 15.68 -31.92 -13.10
C PRO A 291 15.86 -30.69 -14.00
N ALA A 292 16.68 -29.78 -13.49
CA ALA A 292 17.09 -28.50 -14.06
C ALA A 292 18.07 -28.63 -15.24
N GLU A 293 17.93 -27.72 -16.21
CA GLU A 293 18.92 -27.46 -17.26
C GLU A 293 19.70 -26.17 -16.96
N THR A 294 20.93 -26.14 -17.49
CA THR A 294 22.07 -25.30 -17.11
C THR A 294 22.09 -23.87 -17.67
N SER A 295 22.76 -23.00 -16.90
CA SER A 295 23.06 -21.57 -17.03
C SER A 295 23.70 -21.08 -18.37
N PRO A 296 23.65 -19.77 -18.72
CA PRO A 296 23.63 -19.29 -20.09
C PRO A 296 24.98 -18.75 -20.61
N ALA A 297 25.20 -18.92 -21.91
CA ALA A 297 26.01 -18.02 -22.71
C ALA A 297 25.17 -16.78 -23.11
N VAL A 298 25.83 -15.63 -23.25
CA VAL A 298 25.27 -14.32 -23.70
C VAL A 298 24.14 -14.51 -24.74
N PRO A 299 22.91 -14.01 -24.53
CA PRO A 299 21.81 -14.35 -25.43
C PRO A 299 22.03 -13.71 -26.80
N ARG A 300 22.02 -14.54 -27.85
CA ARG A 300 21.75 -14.12 -29.24
C ARG A 300 20.34 -13.50 -29.42
N GLN A 301 19.60 -13.30 -28.33
CA GLN A 301 18.15 -13.20 -28.26
C GLN A 301 17.66 -11.93 -27.53
N TYR A 302 18.47 -10.87 -27.40
CA TYR A 302 18.11 -9.68 -26.62
C TYR A 302 16.78 -9.04 -27.06
N CYS A 303 16.44 -9.19 -28.34
CA CYS A 303 15.25 -8.61 -28.97
C CYS A 303 14.12 -9.61 -29.25
N GLU A 304 14.27 -10.91 -28.97
CA GLU A 304 13.28 -11.92 -29.39
C GLU A 304 11.90 -11.70 -28.78
N ASP A 305 11.84 -11.29 -27.50
CA ASP A 305 10.60 -11.02 -26.77
C ASP A 305 10.31 -9.51 -26.59
N ARG A 306 11.02 -8.64 -27.32
CA ARG A 306 10.87 -7.18 -27.21
C ARG A 306 10.10 -6.61 -28.38
N ILE A 307 9.26 -5.62 -28.10
CA ILE A 307 8.63 -4.80 -29.14
C ILE A 307 9.71 -4.06 -29.95
N ASP A 308 9.38 -3.75 -31.21
CA ASP A 308 10.25 -2.96 -32.06
C ASP A 308 10.58 -1.60 -31.41
N GLY A 309 11.86 -1.26 -31.34
CA GLY A 309 12.31 -0.07 -30.63
C GLY A 309 13.78 -0.04 -30.28
N ILE A 310 14.19 1.05 -29.62
CA ILE A 310 15.57 1.29 -29.22
C ILE A 310 15.74 1.00 -27.72
N TYR A 311 16.79 0.27 -27.38
CA TYR A 311 17.11 -0.21 -26.03
C TYR A 311 18.58 0.03 -25.68
N PRO A 312 18.91 0.25 -24.39
CA PRO A 312 20.28 0.40 -23.96
C PRO A 312 21.10 -0.86 -24.24
N ASN A 313 22.30 -0.71 -24.79
CA ASN A 313 23.24 -1.81 -24.88
C ASN A 313 23.81 -2.07 -23.46
N PRO A 314 23.65 -3.28 -22.87
CA PRO A 314 24.19 -3.59 -21.56
C PRO A 314 25.71 -3.83 -21.58
N LEU A 315 26.33 -3.93 -22.76
CA LEU A 315 27.77 -4.18 -22.93
C LEU A 315 28.59 -2.88 -22.96
N ASP A 316 28.00 -1.77 -23.41
CA ASP A 316 28.64 -0.46 -23.43
C ASP A 316 27.61 0.67 -23.50
N ASN A 317 27.99 1.87 -23.05
CA ASN A 317 27.12 3.05 -23.08
C ASN A 317 27.28 3.89 -24.37
N LYS A 318 28.12 3.46 -25.31
CA LYS A 318 28.42 4.17 -26.57
C LYS A 318 27.63 3.62 -27.75
N SER A 319 26.70 2.71 -27.50
CA SER A 319 25.84 2.12 -28.50
C SER A 319 24.49 1.72 -27.89
N PHE A 320 23.55 1.39 -28.75
CA PHE A 320 22.22 0.93 -28.37
C PHE A 320 21.79 -0.23 -29.26
N PHE A 321 20.85 -1.03 -28.78
CA PHE A 321 20.19 -2.05 -29.59
C PHE A 321 18.95 -1.46 -30.25
N LEU A 322 18.87 -1.59 -31.57
CA LEU A 322 17.63 -1.47 -32.30
C LEU A 322 17.04 -2.88 -32.43
N CYS A 323 15.89 -3.11 -31.79
CA CYS A 323 15.10 -4.32 -31.95
C CYS A 323 14.12 -4.11 -33.10
N SER A 324 14.10 -5.03 -34.07
CA SER A 324 13.05 -5.06 -35.09
C SER A 324 12.74 -6.50 -35.51
N ALA A 325 11.46 -6.87 -35.44
CA ALA A 325 10.95 -8.20 -35.77
C ALA A 325 11.70 -9.32 -35.04
N GLY A 326 11.93 -9.16 -33.73
CA GLY A 326 12.67 -10.13 -32.92
C GLY A 326 14.19 -10.14 -33.12
N ARG A 327 14.72 -9.30 -34.03
CA ARG A 327 16.16 -9.26 -34.36
C ARG A 327 16.84 -8.06 -33.71
N GLN A 328 18.05 -8.30 -33.22
CA GLN A 328 18.90 -7.27 -32.63
C GLN A 328 19.86 -6.65 -33.65
N PHE A 329 19.96 -5.34 -33.65
CA PHE A 329 20.93 -4.57 -34.44
C PHE A 329 21.68 -3.61 -33.51
N VAL A 330 23.01 -3.74 -33.43
CA VAL A 330 23.84 -2.81 -32.65
C VAL A 330 24.04 -1.52 -33.45
N GLN A 331 23.71 -0.38 -32.85
CA GLN A 331 23.91 0.93 -33.44
C GLN A 331 24.86 1.76 -32.57
N PRO A 332 25.99 2.24 -33.10
CA PRO A 332 26.88 3.12 -32.36
C PRO A 332 26.24 4.51 -32.19
N CYS A 333 26.49 5.13 -31.05
CA CYS A 333 26.23 6.55 -30.86
C CYS A 333 27.28 7.40 -31.61
N PRO A 334 26.93 8.63 -32.04
CA PRO A 334 27.90 9.59 -32.57
C PRO A 334 29.11 9.77 -31.64
N ALA A 335 30.28 10.03 -32.24
CA ALA A 335 31.52 10.18 -31.49
C ALA A 335 31.37 11.23 -30.37
N GLY A 336 31.74 10.86 -29.14
CA GLY A 336 31.64 11.72 -27.96
C GLY A 336 30.30 11.66 -27.21
N THR A 337 29.29 10.95 -27.73
CA THR A 337 27.97 10.81 -27.09
C THR A 337 27.76 9.43 -26.48
N ILE A 338 26.84 9.33 -25.51
CA ILE A 338 26.39 8.09 -24.89
C ILE A 338 24.88 7.94 -25.06
N TYR A 339 24.40 6.70 -25.04
CA TYR A 339 22.96 6.44 -25.11
C TYR A 339 22.27 6.80 -23.78
N LYS A 340 21.25 7.66 -23.84
CA LYS A 340 20.41 8.04 -22.69
C LYS A 340 19.01 7.46 -22.84
N MET A 341 18.63 6.62 -21.88
CA MET A 341 17.31 5.99 -21.86
C MET A 341 16.16 6.99 -21.66
N SER A 342 16.41 8.12 -21.00
CA SER A 342 15.41 9.17 -20.74
C SER A 342 14.84 9.79 -22.01
N CYS A 343 15.66 9.99 -23.04
CA CYS A 343 15.27 10.52 -24.34
C CYS A 343 15.21 9.45 -25.45
N LYS A 344 15.64 8.22 -25.15
CA LYS A 344 15.91 7.15 -26.14
C LYS A 344 16.81 7.65 -27.29
N CYS A 345 17.85 8.39 -26.95
CA CYS A 345 18.71 9.11 -27.89
C CYS A 345 20.18 9.06 -27.46
N CYS A 346 21.09 9.34 -28.40
CA CYS A 346 22.50 9.56 -28.08
C CYS A 346 22.72 11.05 -27.77
N ASP A 347 23.30 11.32 -26.61
CA ASP A 347 23.52 12.68 -26.12
C ASP A 347 24.87 12.78 -25.37
N TRP A 348 25.36 13.99 -25.15
CA TRP A 348 26.62 14.22 -24.43
C TRP A 348 26.54 13.64 -23.00
N PRO A 349 27.63 13.03 -22.49
CA PRO A 349 27.68 12.42 -21.15
C PRO A 349 27.12 13.28 -20.03
#